data_AF-A0A6M1TJ87-F1
#
_entry.id   AF-A0A6M1TJ87-F1
#
_cell.length_a   1.000
_cell.length_b   1.000
_cell.length_c   1.000
_cell.angle_alpha   90.00
_cell.angle_beta   90.00
_cell.angle_gamma   90.00
#
_symmetry.space_group_name_H-M   'P 1'
#
loop_
_entity.id
_entity.type
_entity.pdbx_description
1 polymer ?
#
loop_
_entity_poly.entity_id
_entity_poly.type
_entity_poly.pdbx_seq_one_letter_code
_entity_poly.pdbx_strand_id
1 'polypeptide(L)'
;MSSTRTPTYILIGLLAFAAIGLLAGLYSGLLRLGLLSDLSTQPISPILHGPLMINGFLGTLIGLERAAALDKRWAFAAPLLLAASSALLLAGFTTIGQWLLVAGSVGLAAVMIYLYVLQPKVYHLIMALGAITLLVGNILYLWDWPIFELVGWWAAFPLLTIFGERLELNRIMRPPKRAQHFFTALNLLWIGSLVVVHFDRSLGWRISSVLLIAIALWLFKYDIAKRTVKAMEWTRYSAISLLSGYSWLVITGLLGFWQGFATAGPYYDGLLHMIFVGFVFSMIFAHASVIIPSLSGKLVPYHNYFYLPLMLLHGFLVIRITGDVMHWPGIRITGSYGNVLAIILFLGGIIFQLFFSKRKSLTENP
;
A
#
# COMPACT_ATOMS: atom_id res chain seq x y z
N MET A 1 26.51 21.67 12.29
CA MET A 1 25.17 21.50 12.90
C MET A 1 24.93 20.02 13.11
N SER A 2 25.00 19.52 14.34
CA SER A 2 24.69 18.12 14.64
C SER A 2 23.20 17.91 14.38
N SER A 3 22.87 17.21 13.28
CA SER A 3 21.53 16.66 13.11
C SER A 3 21.40 15.56 14.17
N THR A 4 20.73 15.89 15.27
CA THR A 4 20.28 14.89 16.22
C THR A 4 19.22 14.09 15.50
N ARG A 5 19.56 12.84 15.12
CA ARG A 5 18.60 11.92 14.52
C ARG A 5 17.35 11.86 15.38
N THR A 6 16.19 11.82 14.73
CA THR A 6 14.92 11.73 15.43
C THR A 6 14.91 10.52 16.37
N PRO A 7 14.58 10.67 17.66
CA PRO A 7 14.60 9.56 18.60
C PRO A 7 13.67 8.41 18.19
N THR A 8 14.15 7.18 18.34
CA THR A 8 13.43 5.96 17.93
C THR A 8 12.04 5.82 18.58
N TYR A 9 11.86 6.27 19.81
CA TYR A 9 10.56 6.19 20.48
C TYR A 9 9.47 7.05 19.79
N ILE A 10 9.86 8.16 19.15
CA ILE A 10 8.94 9.00 18.38
C ILE A 10 8.51 8.24 17.11
N LEU A 11 9.45 7.61 16.42
CA LEU A 11 9.18 6.81 15.23
C LEU A 11 8.27 5.62 15.55
N ILE A 12 8.49 4.95 16.69
CA ILE A 12 7.64 3.86 17.16
C ILE A 12 6.22 4.38 17.48
N GLY A 13 6.09 5.53 18.13
CA GLY A 13 4.77 6.14 18.40
C GLY A 13 4.01 6.46 17.11
N LEU A 14 4.68 7.02 16.11
CA LEU A 14 4.09 7.27 14.79
C LEU A 14 3.72 5.99 14.04
N LEU A 15 4.55 4.95 14.15
CA LEU A 15 4.25 3.63 13.61
C LEU A 15 3.01 3.03 14.28
N ALA A 16 2.80 3.28 15.58
CA ALA A 16 1.60 2.85 16.28
C ALA A 16 0.34 3.51 15.72
N PHE A 17 0.38 4.78 15.36
CA PHE A 17 -0.75 5.46 14.69
C PHE A 17 -1.06 4.85 13.31
N ALA A 18 -0.05 4.50 12.52
CA ALA A 18 -0.26 3.78 11.26
C ALA A 18 -0.92 2.41 11.51
N ALA A 19 -0.47 1.67 12.54
CA ALA A 19 -1.06 0.39 12.93
C ALA A 19 -2.53 0.55 13.41
N ILE A 20 -2.86 1.62 14.15
CA ILE A 20 -4.23 1.92 14.53
C ILE A 20 -5.09 2.20 13.29
N GLY A 21 -4.58 2.98 12.32
CA GLY A 21 -5.25 3.21 11.04
C GLY A 21 -5.54 1.90 10.29
N LEU A 22 -4.58 0.96 10.30
CA LEU A 22 -4.75 -0.37 9.71
C LEU A 22 -5.84 -1.15 10.43
N LEU A 23 -5.78 -1.27 11.75
CA LEU A 23 -6.74 -2.04 12.54
C LEU A 23 -8.16 -1.46 12.43
N ALA A 24 -8.30 -0.14 12.48
CA ALA A 24 -9.57 0.55 12.30
C ALA A 24 -10.11 0.38 10.87
N GLY A 25 -9.23 0.42 9.86
CA GLY A 25 -9.60 0.17 8.46
C GLY A 25 -10.05 -1.27 8.22
N LEU A 26 -9.35 -2.26 8.77
CA LEU A 26 -9.76 -3.67 8.72
C LEU A 26 -11.10 -3.87 9.41
N TYR A 27 -11.29 -3.31 10.60
CA TYR A 27 -12.54 -3.38 11.34
C TYR A 27 -13.70 -2.73 10.57
N SER A 28 -13.52 -1.52 10.03
CA SER A 28 -14.51 -0.85 9.17
C SER A 28 -14.85 -1.71 7.94
N GLY A 29 -13.87 -2.39 7.35
CA GLY A 29 -14.08 -3.35 6.26
C GLY A 29 -14.91 -4.56 6.66
N LEU A 30 -14.70 -5.10 7.87
CA LEU A 30 -15.54 -6.18 8.41
C LEU A 30 -16.98 -5.73 8.62
N LEU A 31 -17.20 -4.51 9.11
CA LEU A 31 -18.56 -3.94 9.23
C LEU A 31 -19.25 -3.83 7.87
N ARG A 32 -18.53 -3.49 6.80
CA ARG A 32 -19.08 -3.50 5.42
C ARG A 32 -19.54 -4.88 4.95
N LEU A 33 -18.98 -5.94 5.52
CA LEU A 33 -19.36 -7.33 5.20
C LEU A 33 -20.55 -7.81 6.04
N GLY A 34 -21.11 -6.96 6.91
CA GLY A 34 -22.22 -7.30 7.79
C GLY A 34 -21.77 -7.88 9.14
N LEU A 35 -20.48 -7.82 9.49
CA LEU A 35 -20.07 -8.14 10.85
C LEU A 35 -20.80 -7.21 11.83
N LEU A 36 -21.51 -7.80 12.81
CA LEU A 36 -22.31 -7.06 13.78
C LEU A 36 -23.44 -6.21 13.16
N SER A 37 -23.99 -6.63 12.01
CA SER A 37 -25.12 -5.95 11.35
C SER A 37 -26.34 -5.74 12.24
N ASP A 38 -26.51 -6.59 13.26
CA ASP A 38 -27.67 -6.59 14.16
C ASP A 38 -27.58 -5.53 15.25
N LEU A 39 -26.42 -4.85 15.39
CA LEU A 39 -26.27 -3.74 16.33
C LEU A 39 -26.98 -2.49 15.79
N SER A 40 -27.77 -1.85 16.65
CA SER A 40 -28.51 -0.62 16.34
C SER A 40 -27.61 0.59 16.06
N THR A 41 -26.41 0.62 16.65
CA THR A 41 -25.39 1.64 16.41
C THR A 41 -24.06 0.97 16.12
N GLN A 42 -23.49 1.28 14.96
CA GLN A 42 -22.15 0.84 14.62
C GLN A 42 -21.12 1.76 15.27
N PRO A 43 -20.07 1.23 15.91
CA PRO A 43 -19.10 2.05 16.64
C PRO A 43 -18.25 2.93 15.73
N ILE A 44 -18.03 2.53 14.47
CA ILE A 44 -17.39 3.34 13.43
C ILE A 44 -18.14 3.18 12.11
N SER A 45 -18.07 4.19 11.24
CA SER A 45 -18.75 4.13 9.94
C SER A 45 -18.07 3.11 9.00
N PRO A 46 -18.83 2.20 8.35
CA PRO A 46 -18.31 1.28 7.34
C PRO A 46 -17.71 1.99 6.11
N ILE A 47 -18.13 3.24 5.83
CA ILE A 47 -17.61 4.00 4.68
C ILE A 47 -16.16 4.43 4.88
N LEU A 48 -15.68 4.46 6.12
CA LEU A 48 -14.32 4.87 6.47
C LEU A 48 -13.26 3.82 6.11
N HIS A 49 -13.63 2.61 5.67
CA HIS A 49 -12.68 1.56 5.30
C HIS A 49 -11.62 2.05 4.31
N GLY A 50 -12.02 2.63 3.17
CA GLY A 50 -11.09 3.16 2.17
C GLY A 50 -10.21 4.30 2.71
N PRO A 51 -10.80 5.37 3.26
CA PRO A 51 -10.05 6.47 3.88
C PRO A 51 -9.03 6.00 4.93
N LEU A 52 -9.41 5.10 5.84
CA LEU A 52 -8.52 4.61 6.90
C LEU A 52 -7.40 3.72 6.36
N MET A 53 -7.69 2.82 5.42
CA MET A 53 -6.67 1.95 4.83
C MET A 53 -5.64 2.74 4.01
N ILE A 54 -6.08 3.75 3.25
CA ILE A 54 -5.20 4.45 2.31
C ILE A 54 -4.52 5.64 2.98
N ASN A 55 -5.29 6.51 3.62
CA ASN A 55 -4.70 7.69 4.25
C ASN A 55 -4.16 7.39 5.64
N GLY A 56 -4.97 6.74 6.47
CA GLY A 56 -4.63 6.47 7.87
C GLY A 56 -3.50 5.48 8.03
N PHE A 57 -3.51 4.40 7.26
CA PHE A 57 -2.45 3.40 7.28
C PHE A 57 -1.36 3.70 6.25
N LEU A 58 -1.61 3.54 4.95
CA LEU A 58 -0.55 3.61 3.93
C LEU A 58 0.10 5.00 3.87
N GLY A 59 -0.70 6.07 3.87
CA GLY A 59 -0.23 7.45 3.84
C GLY A 59 0.65 7.79 5.05
N THR A 60 0.20 7.44 6.26
CA THR A 60 0.99 7.59 7.49
C THR A 60 2.27 6.75 7.47
N LEU A 61 2.19 5.47 7.10
CA LEU A 61 3.34 4.56 7.10
C LEU A 61 4.41 4.98 6.09
N ILE A 62 4.01 5.21 4.84
CA ILE A 62 4.91 5.65 3.77
C ILE A 62 5.47 7.04 4.11
N GLY A 63 4.62 7.96 4.57
CA GLY A 63 5.06 9.28 4.98
C GLY A 63 6.08 9.23 6.12
N LEU A 64 5.88 8.36 7.10
CA LEU A 64 6.81 8.13 8.20
C LEU A 64 8.14 7.55 7.72
N GLU A 65 8.12 6.55 6.83
CA GLU A 65 9.34 5.98 6.26
C GLU A 65 10.17 7.05 5.53
N ARG A 66 9.51 7.88 4.72
CA ARG A 66 10.20 8.93 3.94
C ARG A 66 10.68 10.07 4.84
N ALA A 67 9.91 10.45 5.86
CA ALA A 67 10.34 11.42 6.85
C ALA A 67 11.55 10.92 7.64
N ALA A 68 11.56 9.65 8.05
CA ALA A 68 12.68 9.02 8.75
C ALA A 68 13.93 8.92 7.85
N ALA A 69 13.76 8.60 6.56
CA ALA A 69 14.85 8.57 5.60
C ALA A 69 15.46 9.96 5.33
N LEU A 70 14.63 11.01 5.33
CA LEU A 70 15.06 12.39 5.11
C LEU A 70 15.66 13.04 6.38
N ASP A 71 15.24 12.60 7.56
CA ASP A 71 15.66 13.09 8.89
C ASP A 71 15.59 14.62 9.03
N LYS A 72 14.50 15.21 8.51
CA LYS A 72 14.17 16.64 8.65
C LYS A 72 12.89 16.79 9.47
N ARG A 73 12.90 17.67 10.48
CA ARG A 73 11.76 17.88 11.40
C ARG A 73 10.44 18.19 10.67
N TRP A 74 10.47 19.01 9.62
CA TRP A 74 9.28 19.37 8.87
C TRP A 74 8.66 18.18 8.11
N ALA A 75 9.45 17.17 7.74
CA ALA A 75 8.97 16.02 6.98
C ALA A 75 7.99 15.16 7.81
N PHE A 76 8.11 15.17 9.13
CA PHE A 76 7.21 14.47 10.04
C PHE A 76 5.82 15.09 10.15
N ALA A 77 5.62 16.33 9.68
CA ALA A 77 4.31 16.96 9.66
C ALA A 77 3.32 16.16 8.78
N ALA A 78 3.78 15.60 7.67
CA ALA A 78 2.94 14.84 6.75
C ALA A 78 2.31 13.59 7.41
N PRO A 79 3.07 12.62 7.96
CA PRO A 79 2.48 11.46 8.63
C PRO A 79 1.69 11.84 9.89
N LEU A 80 2.09 12.89 10.62
CA LEU A 80 1.34 13.37 11.79
C LEU A 80 -0.05 13.86 11.40
N LEU A 81 -0.18 14.66 10.34
CA LEU A 81 -1.46 15.19 9.88
C LEU A 81 -2.37 14.09 9.34
N LEU A 82 -1.83 13.11 8.62
CA LEU A 82 -2.59 11.95 8.13
C LEU A 82 -3.10 11.06 9.28
N ALA A 83 -2.27 10.82 10.30
CA ALA A 83 -2.65 10.11 11.51
C ALA A 83 -3.74 10.88 12.30
N ALA A 84 -3.53 12.19 12.52
CA ALA A 84 -4.49 13.03 13.24
C ALA A 84 -5.83 13.13 12.50
N SER A 85 -5.82 13.23 11.17
CA SER A 85 -7.03 13.15 10.36
C SER A 85 -7.82 11.88 10.64
N SER A 86 -7.15 10.73 10.67
CA SER A 86 -7.81 9.44 10.91
C SER A 86 -8.50 9.38 12.26
N ALA A 87 -7.87 9.94 13.30
CA ALA A 87 -8.48 10.07 14.63
C ALA A 87 -9.74 10.97 14.60
N LEU A 88 -9.68 12.11 13.90
CA LEU A 88 -10.83 13.00 13.74
C LEU A 88 -11.98 12.37 12.95
N LEU A 89 -11.68 11.65 11.88
CA LEU A 89 -12.67 10.92 11.09
C LEU A 89 -13.36 9.83 11.92
N LEU A 90 -12.60 9.10 12.74
CA LEU A 90 -13.16 8.10 13.68
C LEU A 90 -14.02 8.74 14.76
N ALA A 91 -13.69 9.96 15.20
CA ALA A 91 -14.47 10.73 16.16
C ALA A 91 -15.68 11.48 15.54
N GLY A 92 -15.91 11.34 14.22
CA GLY A 92 -17.04 11.97 13.51
C GLY A 92 -16.80 13.41 13.06
N PHE A 93 -15.61 13.98 13.27
CA PHE A 93 -15.24 15.33 12.80
C PHE A 93 -14.81 15.31 11.32
N THR A 94 -15.74 14.95 10.43
CA THR A 94 -15.47 14.66 9.02
C THR A 94 -14.77 15.80 8.28
N THR A 95 -15.31 17.01 8.34
CA THR A 95 -14.78 18.17 7.59
C THR A 95 -13.35 18.52 7.99
N ILE A 96 -13.07 18.59 9.30
CA ILE A 96 -11.71 18.89 9.78
C ILE A 96 -10.77 17.73 9.41
N GLY A 97 -11.25 16.48 9.54
CA GLY A 97 -10.52 15.30 9.07
C GLY A 97 -10.11 15.39 7.61
N GLN A 98 -11.05 15.72 6.70
CA GLN A 98 -10.78 15.89 5.27
C GLN A 98 -9.74 16.99 4.99
N TRP A 99 -9.83 18.14 5.66
CA TRP A 99 -8.82 19.20 5.53
C TRP A 99 -7.42 18.74 5.98
N LEU A 100 -7.33 17.97 7.07
CA LEU A 100 -6.06 17.40 7.51
C LEU A 100 -5.52 16.34 6.53
N LEU A 101 -6.39 15.58 5.83
CA LEU A 101 -5.95 14.67 4.76
C LEU A 101 -5.27 15.45 3.63
N VAL A 102 -5.88 16.56 3.20
CA VAL A 102 -5.29 17.43 2.18
C VAL A 102 -3.97 18.00 2.68
N ALA A 103 -3.93 18.60 3.87
CA ALA A 103 -2.70 19.16 4.43
C ALA A 103 -1.57 18.12 4.59
N GLY A 104 -1.90 16.92 5.06
CA GLY A 104 -0.95 15.81 5.20
C GLY A 104 -0.42 15.34 3.84
N SER A 105 -1.29 15.23 2.83
CA SER A 105 -0.88 14.86 1.47
C SER A 105 -0.07 15.96 0.76
N VAL A 106 -0.33 17.24 1.01
CA VAL A 106 0.55 18.35 0.59
C VAL A 106 1.93 18.20 1.20
N GLY A 107 2.00 17.92 2.51
CA GLY A 107 3.26 17.65 3.20
C GLY A 107 4.02 16.47 2.59
N LEU A 108 3.33 15.37 2.30
CA LEU A 108 3.94 14.18 1.71
C LEU A 108 4.45 14.46 0.28
N ALA A 109 3.66 15.17 -0.53
CA ALA A 109 4.08 15.61 -1.86
C ALA A 109 5.32 16.50 -1.78
N ALA A 110 5.37 17.45 -0.83
CA ALA A 110 6.54 18.28 -0.60
C ALA A 110 7.78 17.46 -0.21
N VAL A 111 7.65 16.45 0.66
CA VAL A 111 8.75 15.52 1.01
C VAL A 111 9.26 14.79 -0.23
N MET A 112 8.37 14.18 -1.02
CA MET A 112 8.78 13.40 -2.18
C MET A 112 9.37 14.27 -3.31
N ILE A 113 8.80 15.45 -3.55
CA ILE A 113 9.33 16.43 -4.51
C ILE A 113 10.70 16.92 -4.03
N TYR A 114 10.88 17.19 -2.74
CA TYR A 114 12.17 17.59 -2.19
C TYR A 114 13.24 16.51 -2.40
N LEU A 115 12.91 15.23 -2.18
CA LEU A 115 13.81 14.11 -2.48
C LEU A 115 14.17 14.05 -3.97
N TYR A 116 13.22 14.31 -4.87
CA TYR A 116 13.48 14.40 -6.31
C TYR A 116 14.40 15.57 -6.66
N VAL A 117 14.20 16.76 -6.08
CA VAL A 117 15.07 17.93 -6.31
C VAL A 117 16.50 17.66 -5.81
N LEU A 118 16.64 17.01 -4.65
CA LEU A 118 17.96 16.64 -4.12
C LEU A 118 18.68 15.61 -5.00
N GLN A 119 17.94 14.65 -5.56
CA GLN A 119 18.48 13.62 -6.44
C GLN A 119 17.53 13.36 -7.63
N PRO A 120 17.72 14.09 -8.75
CA PRO A 120 16.86 14.01 -9.93
C PRO A 120 16.98 12.67 -10.65
N LYS A 121 16.25 11.69 -10.12
CA LYS A 121 16.26 10.30 -10.56
C LYS A 121 14.84 9.86 -10.86
N VAL A 122 14.70 9.01 -11.88
CA VAL A 122 13.39 8.56 -12.39
C VAL A 122 12.53 7.94 -11.28
N TYR A 123 13.11 7.15 -10.38
CA TYR A 123 12.36 6.54 -9.27
C TYR A 123 11.83 7.59 -8.27
N HIS A 124 12.58 8.65 -7.97
CA HIS A 124 12.09 9.75 -7.13
C HIS A 124 10.97 10.53 -7.82
N LEU A 125 11.04 10.72 -9.14
CA LEU A 125 9.95 11.33 -9.90
C LEU A 125 8.66 10.49 -9.79
N ILE A 126 8.75 9.17 -10.00
CA ILE A 126 7.59 8.28 -9.92
C ILE A 126 7.01 8.29 -8.49
N MET A 127 7.83 8.26 -7.44
CA MET A 127 7.35 8.39 -6.06
C MET A 127 6.68 9.73 -5.78
N ALA A 128 7.23 10.83 -6.31
CA ALA A 128 6.62 12.16 -6.19
C ALA A 128 5.26 12.23 -6.89
N LEU A 129 5.14 11.65 -8.08
CA LEU A 129 3.84 11.50 -8.75
C LEU A 129 2.86 10.69 -7.91
N GLY A 130 3.31 9.62 -7.23
CA GLY A 130 2.51 8.88 -6.27
C GLY A 130 1.92 9.79 -5.18
N ALA A 131 2.74 10.59 -4.51
CA ALA A 131 2.27 11.52 -3.49
C ALA A 131 1.32 12.60 -4.05
N ILE A 132 1.53 13.06 -5.29
CA ILE A 132 0.61 13.97 -5.97
C ILE A 132 -0.74 13.29 -6.22
N THR A 133 -0.77 12.02 -6.63
CA THR A 133 -2.05 11.30 -6.82
C THR A 133 -2.82 11.13 -5.50
N LEU A 134 -2.13 10.96 -4.36
CA LEU A 134 -2.78 10.98 -3.04
C LEU A 134 -3.46 12.34 -2.78
N LEU A 135 -2.74 13.43 -3.05
CA LEU A 135 -3.25 14.78 -2.89
C LEU A 135 -4.49 15.03 -3.75
N VAL A 136 -4.45 14.63 -5.03
CA VAL A 136 -5.62 14.72 -5.92
C VAL A 136 -6.81 13.95 -5.35
N GLY A 137 -6.60 12.69 -4.93
CA GLY A 137 -7.66 11.89 -4.32
C GLY A 137 -8.25 12.52 -3.05
N ASN A 138 -7.41 13.12 -2.21
CA ASN A 138 -7.86 13.79 -0.98
C ASN A 138 -8.57 15.13 -1.22
N ILE A 139 -8.20 15.87 -2.27
CA ILE A 139 -8.93 17.08 -2.68
C ILE A 139 -10.33 16.69 -3.17
N LEU A 140 -10.44 15.65 -4.01
CA LEU A 140 -11.74 15.14 -4.45
C LEU A 140 -12.58 14.65 -3.27
N TYR A 141 -11.96 13.98 -2.30
CA TYR A 141 -12.64 13.51 -1.10
C TYR A 141 -13.11 14.65 -0.18
N LEU A 142 -12.35 15.76 -0.11
CA LEU A 142 -12.77 16.98 0.59
C LEU A 142 -13.97 17.65 -0.08
N TRP A 143 -14.11 17.54 -1.39
CA TRP A 143 -15.27 18.00 -2.15
C TRP A 143 -16.40 16.96 -2.23
N ASP A 144 -16.38 15.96 -1.35
CA ASP A 144 -17.41 14.91 -1.24
C ASP A 144 -17.69 14.16 -2.55
N TRP A 145 -16.68 14.04 -3.42
CA TRP A 145 -16.80 13.18 -4.60
C TRP A 145 -17.02 11.73 -4.16
N PRO A 146 -17.86 10.96 -4.88
CA PRO A 146 -18.06 9.56 -4.58
C PRO A 146 -16.74 8.78 -4.59
N ILE A 147 -16.55 7.86 -3.63
CA ILE A 147 -15.28 7.11 -3.48
C ILE A 147 -14.89 6.40 -4.79
N PHE A 148 -15.86 5.84 -5.53
CA PHE A 148 -15.57 5.13 -6.78
C PHE A 148 -15.00 6.05 -7.88
N GLU A 149 -15.20 7.37 -7.81
CA GLU A 149 -14.60 8.33 -8.76
C GLU A 149 -13.15 8.67 -8.41
N LEU A 150 -12.82 8.71 -7.11
CA LEU A 150 -11.50 9.12 -6.64
C LEU A 150 -10.57 7.95 -6.29
N VAL A 151 -11.10 6.73 -6.11
CA VAL A 151 -10.31 5.59 -5.62
C VAL A 151 -9.16 5.20 -6.55
N GLY A 152 -9.28 5.48 -7.85
CA GLY A 152 -8.17 5.31 -8.80
C GLY A 152 -6.94 6.14 -8.43
N TRP A 153 -7.13 7.39 -8.00
CA TRP A 153 -6.07 8.28 -7.52
C TRP A 153 -5.45 7.77 -6.22
N TRP A 154 -6.29 7.31 -5.30
CA TRP A 154 -5.86 6.68 -4.06
C TRP A 154 -5.12 5.34 -4.27
N ALA A 155 -5.49 4.55 -5.27
CA ALA A 155 -4.77 3.35 -5.67
C ALA A 155 -3.43 3.68 -6.35
N ALA A 156 -3.38 4.74 -7.15
CA ALA A 156 -2.15 5.19 -7.80
C ALA A 156 -1.05 5.59 -6.81
N PHE A 157 -1.42 6.17 -5.66
CA PHE A 157 -0.45 6.57 -4.63
C PHE A 157 0.51 5.45 -4.20
N PRO A 158 0.05 4.35 -3.56
CA PRO A 158 0.94 3.28 -3.15
C PRO A 158 1.55 2.56 -4.36
N LEU A 159 0.83 2.42 -5.48
CA LEU A 159 1.36 1.75 -6.67
C LEU A 159 2.58 2.48 -7.23
N LEU A 160 2.46 3.78 -7.52
CA LEU A 160 3.56 4.60 -8.01
C LEU A 160 4.71 4.66 -7.01
N THR A 161 4.40 4.78 -5.71
CA THR A 161 5.43 4.77 -4.67
C THR A 161 6.23 3.47 -4.70
N ILE A 162 5.55 2.32 -4.69
CA ILE A 162 6.17 0.99 -4.77
C ILE A 162 6.93 0.82 -6.08
N PHE A 163 6.37 1.23 -7.23
CA PHE A 163 7.04 1.15 -8.53
C PHE A 163 8.33 1.95 -8.56
N GLY A 164 8.33 3.15 -7.97
CA GLY A 164 9.52 3.96 -7.77
C GLY A 164 10.54 3.26 -6.88
N GLU A 165 10.14 2.81 -5.68
CA GLU A 165 11.00 2.07 -4.76
C GLU A 165 11.60 0.81 -5.38
N ARG A 166 10.82 0.09 -6.20
CA ARG A 166 11.31 -1.09 -6.92
C ARG A 166 12.38 -0.72 -7.92
N LEU A 167 12.15 0.32 -8.71
CA LEU A 167 13.16 0.84 -9.64
C LEU A 167 14.41 1.32 -8.89
N GLU A 168 14.24 1.91 -7.70
CA GLU A 168 15.34 2.33 -6.83
C GLU A 168 16.17 1.14 -6.33
N LEU A 169 15.53 0.07 -5.86
CA LEU A 169 16.23 -1.10 -5.33
C LEU A 169 16.89 -1.94 -6.43
N ASN A 170 16.44 -1.80 -7.67
CA ASN A 170 17.09 -2.39 -8.85
C ASN A 170 18.38 -1.66 -9.28
N ARG A 171 18.91 -0.72 -8.47
CA ARG A 171 20.22 -0.06 -8.68
C ARG A 171 21.39 -1.01 -8.88
N ILE A 172 21.29 -2.26 -8.40
CA ILE A 172 22.31 -3.30 -8.60
C ILE A 172 22.24 -3.87 -10.03
N MET A 173 21.03 -4.15 -10.52
CA MET A 173 20.82 -4.68 -11.88
C MET A 173 20.90 -3.61 -12.97
N ARG A 174 20.64 -2.34 -12.62
CA ARG A 174 20.67 -1.16 -13.51
C ARG A 174 19.94 -1.44 -14.84
N PRO A 175 18.59 -1.48 -14.86
CA PRO A 175 17.84 -1.63 -16.10
C PRO A 175 18.32 -0.61 -17.16
N PRO A 176 18.38 -1.00 -18.45
CA PRO A 176 18.82 -0.08 -19.51
C PRO A 176 18.03 1.23 -19.48
N LYS A 177 18.66 2.36 -19.81
CA LYS A 177 17.98 3.68 -19.81
C LYS A 177 16.67 3.69 -20.60
N ARG A 178 16.64 3.01 -21.75
CA ARG A 178 15.41 2.83 -22.56
C ARG A 178 14.30 2.13 -21.78
N ALA A 179 14.62 1.10 -20.99
CA ALA A 179 13.65 0.41 -20.15
C ALA A 179 13.12 1.32 -19.03
N GLN A 180 13.99 2.14 -18.43
CA GLN A 180 13.58 3.13 -17.42
C GLN A 180 12.64 4.19 -18.02
N HIS A 181 12.98 4.77 -19.18
CA HIS A 181 12.13 5.75 -19.86
C HIS A 181 10.79 5.15 -20.28
N PHE A 182 10.80 3.91 -20.80
CA PHE A 182 9.58 3.21 -21.14
C PHE A 182 8.69 2.99 -19.90
N PHE A 183 9.29 2.61 -18.77
CA PHE A 183 8.55 2.49 -17.51
C PHE A 183 7.96 3.82 -17.07
N THR A 184 8.71 4.92 -17.15
CA THR A 184 8.19 6.26 -16.85
C THR A 184 7.02 6.62 -17.74
N ALA A 185 7.14 6.37 -19.06
CA ALA A 185 6.06 6.63 -20.01
C ALA A 185 4.80 5.83 -19.67
N LEU A 186 4.94 4.53 -19.35
CA LEU A 186 3.81 3.71 -18.91
C LEU A 186 3.12 4.28 -17.67
N ASN A 187 3.88 4.70 -16.65
CA ASN A 187 3.32 5.30 -15.43
C ASN A 187 2.62 6.64 -15.70
N LEU A 188 3.20 7.50 -16.54
CA LEU A 188 2.59 8.78 -16.93
C LEU A 188 1.30 8.58 -17.73
N LEU A 189 1.31 7.65 -18.70
CA LEU A 189 0.11 7.27 -19.45
C LEU A 189 -0.96 6.69 -18.53
N TRP A 190 -0.55 5.91 -17.52
CA TRP A 190 -1.47 5.31 -16.57
C TRP A 190 -2.15 6.37 -15.71
N ILE A 191 -1.40 7.34 -15.19
CA ILE A 191 -1.98 8.53 -14.51
C ILE A 191 -2.91 9.29 -15.47
N GLY A 192 -2.49 9.49 -16.72
CA GLY A 192 -3.32 10.13 -17.75
C GLY A 192 -4.64 9.40 -17.98
N SER A 193 -4.65 8.07 -17.94
CA SER A 193 -5.87 7.27 -18.07
C SER A 193 -6.84 7.48 -16.90
N LEU A 194 -6.35 7.78 -15.69
CA LEU A 194 -7.20 8.16 -14.54
C LEU A 194 -7.85 9.52 -14.73
N VAL A 195 -7.20 10.44 -15.46
CA VAL A 195 -7.84 11.69 -15.89
C VAL A 195 -8.95 11.40 -16.89
N VAL A 196 -8.70 10.52 -17.86
CA VAL A 196 -9.69 10.11 -18.86
C VAL A 196 -10.93 9.47 -18.21
N VAL A 197 -10.77 8.73 -17.10
CA VAL A 197 -11.90 8.14 -16.35
C VAL A 197 -12.97 9.18 -15.97
N HIS A 198 -12.58 10.44 -15.70
CA HIS A 198 -13.52 11.52 -15.36
C HIS A 198 -14.34 12.03 -16.55
N PHE A 199 -13.90 11.77 -17.78
CA PHE A 199 -14.59 12.16 -19.02
C PHE A 199 -15.31 10.97 -19.67
N ASP A 200 -14.64 9.82 -19.72
CA ASP A 200 -15.16 8.54 -20.18
C ASP A 200 -14.61 7.43 -19.27
N ARG A 201 -15.44 7.01 -18.31
CA ARG A 201 -15.09 5.98 -17.32
C ARG A 201 -14.70 4.66 -17.98
N SER A 202 -15.43 4.24 -19.01
CA SER A 202 -15.22 2.95 -19.66
C SER A 202 -13.90 2.93 -20.40
N LEU A 203 -13.66 3.95 -21.24
CA LEU A 203 -12.43 4.07 -22.01
C LEU A 203 -11.22 4.27 -21.09
N GLY A 204 -11.30 5.21 -20.16
CA GLY A 204 -10.21 5.51 -19.22
C GLY A 204 -9.80 4.28 -18.40
N TRP A 205 -10.78 3.50 -17.92
CA TRP A 205 -10.49 2.29 -17.16
C TRP A 205 -9.91 1.15 -17.99
N ARG A 206 -10.39 0.95 -19.23
CA ARG A 206 -9.82 -0.07 -20.13
C ARG A 206 -8.36 0.26 -20.48
N ILE A 207 -8.07 1.53 -20.75
CA ILE A 207 -6.70 2.00 -20.96
C ILE A 207 -5.86 1.77 -19.69
N SER A 208 -6.38 2.17 -18.53
CA SER A 208 -5.73 1.97 -17.23
C SER A 208 -5.37 0.49 -17.00
N SER A 209 -6.32 -0.40 -17.30
CA SER A 209 -6.16 -1.85 -17.14
C SER A 209 -5.06 -2.43 -18.03
N VAL A 210 -5.00 -2.04 -19.30
CA VAL A 210 -3.93 -2.48 -20.24
C VAL A 210 -2.57 -1.95 -19.79
N LEU A 211 -2.50 -0.68 -19.37
CA LEU A 211 -1.27 -0.07 -18.88
C LEU A 211 -0.78 -0.74 -17.59
N LEU A 212 -1.69 -1.12 -16.69
CA LEU A 212 -1.34 -1.84 -15.46
C LEU A 212 -0.75 -3.23 -15.76
N ILE A 213 -1.29 -3.94 -16.76
CA ILE A 213 -0.69 -5.20 -17.26
C ILE A 213 0.72 -4.92 -17.79
N ALA A 214 0.89 -3.89 -18.64
CA ALA A 214 2.18 -3.55 -19.22
C ALA A 214 3.23 -3.19 -18.14
N ILE A 215 2.84 -2.44 -17.11
CA ILE A 215 3.68 -2.10 -15.95
C ILE A 215 4.07 -3.37 -15.18
N ALA A 216 3.11 -4.26 -14.90
CA ALA A 216 3.40 -5.51 -14.20
C ALA A 216 4.35 -6.42 -15.00
N LEU A 217 4.15 -6.55 -16.32
CA LEU A 217 5.04 -7.31 -17.20
C LEU A 217 6.45 -6.68 -17.27
N TRP A 218 6.53 -5.35 -17.22
CA TRP A 218 7.81 -4.66 -17.11
C TRP A 218 8.53 -5.05 -15.82
N LEU A 219 7.83 -5.05 -14.68
CA LEU A 219 8.38 -5.44 -13.38
C LEU A 219 8.86 -6.91 -13.40
N PHE A 220 8.09 -7.84 -13.96
CA PHE A 220 8.52 -9.23 -14.13
C PHE A 220 9.82 -9.38 -14.94
N LYS A 221 10.01 -8.53 -15.94
CA LYS A 221 11.16 -8.59 -16.85
C LYS A 221 12.41 -7.96 -16.24
N TYR A 222 12.27 -6.82 -15.56
CA TYR A 222 13.40 -5.98 -15.15
C TYR A 222 13.65 -5.90 -13.64
N ASP A 223 12.73 -6.37 -12.79
CA ASP A 223 12.95 -6.41 -11.34
C ASP A 223 13.87 -7.59 -10.93
N ILE A 224 14.71 -7.33 -9.92
CA ILE A 224 15.63 -8.30 -9.34
C ILE A 224 14.92 -9.50 -8.68
N ALA A 225 13.64 -9.36 -8.31
CA ALA A 225 12.82 -10.41 -7.69
C ALA A 225 12.93 -11.75 -8.44
N LYS A 226 12.91 -11.73 -9.78
CA LYS A 226 13.02 -12.95 -10.58
C LYS A 226 14.32 -13.72 -10.36
N ARG A 227 15.41 -13.02 -10.05
CA ARG A 227 16.72 -13.61 -9.78
C ARG A 227 16.85 -14.02 -8.31
N THR A 228 16.32 -13.21 -7.40
CA THR A 228 16.44 -13.43 -5.95
C THR A 228 15.50 -14.49 -5.39
N VAL A 229 14.57 -15.05 -6.18
CA VAL A 229 13.80 -16.25 -5.80
C VAL A 229 14.69 -17.42 -5.37
N LYS A 230 15.90 -17.53 -5.93
CA LYS A 230 16.87 -18.58 -5.57
C LYS A 230 17.76 -18.23 -4.37
N ALA A 231 17.60 -17.04 -3.78
CA ALA A 231 18.35 -16.64 -2.59
C ALA A 231 17.86 -17.39 -1.34
N MET A 232 18.33 -16.98 -0.16
CA MET A 232 17.92 -17.54 1.13
C MET A 232 17.14 -16.52 1.96
N GLU A 233 16.42 -17.03 2.96
CA GLU A 233 15.76 -16.24 4.01
C GLU A 233 14.90 -15.08 3.50
N TRP A 234 15.07 -13.88 4.07
CA TRP A 234 14.32 -12.68 3.72
C TRP A 234 14.40 -12.36 2.24
N THR A 235 15.56 -12.50 1.61
CA THR A 235 15.72 -12.14 0.20
C THR A 235 14.85 -13.02 -0.72
N ARG A 236 14.75 -14.32 -0.42
CA ARG A 236 13.86 -15.24 -1.15
C ARG A 236 12.39 -14.99 -0.82
N TYR A 237 12.07 -14.79 0.46
CA TYR A 237 10.70 -14.48 0.88
C TYR A 237 10.17 -13.21 0.22
N SER A 238 10.96 -12.13 0.23
CA SER A 238 10.63 -10.88 -0.45
C SER A 238 10.43 -11.11 -1.94
N ALA A 239 11.33 -11.87 -2.60
CA ALA A 239 11.19 -12.16 -4.03
C ALA A 239 9.88 -12.88 -4.38
N ILE A 240 9.48 -13.88 -3.59
CA ILE A 240 8.22 -14.61 -3.79
C ILE A 240 7.02 -13.66 -3.61
N SER A 241 7.00 -12.87 -2.54
CA SER A 241 5.96 -11.88 -2.27
C SER A 241 5.87 -10.80 -3.37
N LEU A 242 7.00 -10.35 -3.92
CA LEU A 242 7.03 -9.39 -5.02
C LEU A 242 6.40 -9.98 -6.29
N LEU A 243 6.81 -11.20 -6.69
CA LEU A 243 6.33 -11.86 -7.90
C LEU A 243 4.85 -12.27 -7.81
N SER A 244 4.38 -12.70 -6.64
CA SER A 244 2.95 -12.97 -6.42
C SER A 244 2.14 -11.67 -6.54
N GLY A 245 2.63 -10.57 -5.96
CA GLY A 245 2.02 -9.24 -6.14
C GLY A 245 1.93 -8.80 -7.59
N TYR A 246 3.01 -8.95 -8.37
CA TYR A 246 2.98 -8.63 -9.81
C TYR A 246 1.95 -9.46 -10.57
N SER A 247 1.76 -10.72 -10.19
CA SER A 247 0.75 -11.61 -10.78
C SER A 247 -0.67 -11.04 -10.54
N TRP A 248 -0.94 -10.54 -9.33
CA TRP A 248 -2.22 -9.90 -9.02
C TRP A 248 -2.48 -8.62 -9.82
N LEU A 249 -1.47 -7.82 -10.13
CA LEU A 249 -1.64 -6.66 -11.01
C LEU A 249 -2.03 -7.07 -12.44
N VAL A 250 -1.42 -8.14 -12.98
CA VAL A 250 -1.80 -8.68 -14.29
C VAL A 250 -3.26 -9.15 -14.26
N ILE A 251 -3.63 -9.93 -13.24
CA ILE A 251 -5.01 -10.44 -13.09
C ILE A 251 -6.01 -9.28 -12.94
N THR A 252 -5.66 -8.26 -12.15
CA THR A 252 -6.48 -7.05 -11.97
C THR A 252 -6.72 -6.37 -13.32
N GLY A 253 -5.66 -6.15 -14.11
CA GLY A 253 -5.81 -5.51 -15.42
C GLY A 253 -6.58 -6.38 -16.41
N LEU A 254 -6.44 -7.70 -16.38
CA LEU A 254 -7.23 -8.59 -17.25
C LEU A 254 -8.73 -8.53 -16.91
N LEU A 255 -9.07 -8.66 -15.63
CA LEU A 255 -10.46 -8.57 -15.17
C LEU A 255 -11.03 -7.16 -15.37
N GLY A 256 -10.24 -6.12 -15.09
CA GLY A 256 -10.64 -4.72 -15.26
C GLY A 256 -10.87 -4.34 -16.72
N PHE A 257 -10.08 -4.89 -17.65
CA PHE A 257 -10.31 -4.71 -19.09
C PHE A 257 -11.59 -5.41 -19.55
N TRP A 258 -11.84 -6.62 -19.06
CA TRP A 258 -12.99 -7.42 -19.48
C TRP A 258 -14.31 -6.90 -18.93
N GLN A 259 -14.39 -6.61 -17.63
CA GLN A 259 -15.63 -6.20 -16.95
C GLN A 259 -15.83 -4.68 -16.88
N GLY A 260 -14.79 -3.89 -17.14
CA GLY A 260 -14.82 -2.44 -16.92
C GLY A 260 -14.69 -2.10 -15.42
N PHE A 261 -15.07 -0.86 -15.07
CA PHE A 261 -15.07 -0.39 -13.67
C PHE A 261 -16.48 -0.14 -13.19
N ALA A 262 -17.00 -1.09 -12.40
CA ALA A 262 -18.25 -0.92 -11.69
C ALA A 262 -18.12 0.19 -10.63
N THR A 263 -19.21 0.89 -10.32
CA THR A 263 -19.24 1.92 -9.27
C THR A 263 -19.46 1.36 -7.87
N ALA A 264 -19.93 0.11 -7.78
CA ALA A 264 -20.17 -0.62 -6.54
C ALA A 264 -20.28 -2.14 -6.81
N GLY A 265 -20.44 -2.91 -5.73
CA GLY A 265 -20.74 -4.35 -5.79
C GLY A 265 -19.50 -5.26 -5.77
N PRO A 266 -19.71 -6.58 -5.96
CA PRO A 266 -18.67 -7.59 -5.80
C PRO A 266 -17.49 -7.40 -6.76
N TYR A 267 -17.73 -7.06 -8.03
CA TYR A 267 -16.65 -6.83 -8.99
C TYR A 267 -15.78 -5.62 -8.64
N TYR A 268 -16.41 -4.50 -8.25
CA TYR A 268 -15.70 -3.32 -7.77
C TYR A 268 -14.84 -3.66 -6.55
N ASP A 269 -15.43 -4.37 -5.59
CA ASP A 269 -14.74 -4.83 -4.39
C ASP A 269 -13.54 -5.73 -4.71
N GLY A 270 -13.73 -6.73 -5.56
CA GLY A 270 -12.69 -7.66 -5.98
C GLY A 270 -11.53 -6.97 -6.71
N LEU A 271 -11.81 -6.04 -7.64
CA LEU A 271 -10.78 -5.27 -8.34
C LEU A 271 -9.88 -4.50 -7.37
N LEU A 272 -10.48 -3.80 -6.41
CA LEU A 272 -9.72 -3.05 -5.41
C LEU A 272 -8.93 -3.98 -4.49
N HIS A 273 -9.48 -5.12 -4.08
CA HIS A 273 -8.77 -6.04 -3.21
C HIS A 273 -7.64 -6.79 -3.94
N MET A 274 -7.73 -7.03 -5.24
CA MET A 274 -6.59 -7.54 -6.01
C MET A 274 -5.44 -6.52 -6.05
N ILE A 275 -5.74 -5.22 -6.15
CA ILE A 275 -4.72 -4.15 -6.06
C ILE A 275 -4.17 -4.06 -4.63
N PHE A 276 -5.02 -3.82 -3.63
CA PHE A 276 -4.56 -3.51 -2.28
C PHE A 276 -4.11 -4.74 -1.51
N VAL A 277 -4.88 -5.83 -1.51
CA VAL A 277 -4.50 -7.07 -0.81
C VAL A 277 -3.54 -7.90 -1.65
N GLY A 278 -3.85 -8.09 -2.94
CA GLY A 278 -3.05 -8.94 -3.83
C GLY A 278 -1.67 -8.36 -4.14
N PHE A 279 -1.57 -7.05 -4.39
CA PHE A 279 -0.30 -6.40 -4.70
C PHE A 279 0.27 -5.59 -3.51
N VAL A 280 -0.45 -4.60 -2.97
CA VAL A 280 0.12 -3.69 -1.94
C VAL A 280 0.48 -4.43 -0.65
N PHE A 281 -0.37 -5.31 -0.11
CA PHE A 281 -0.03 -6.08 1.09
C PHE A 281 1.08 -7.09 0.85
N SER A 282 1.19 -7.69 -0.34
CA SER A 282 2.36 -8.51 -0.69
C SER A 282 3.65 -7.70 -0.69
N MET A 283 3.61 -6.43 -1.10
CA MET A 283 4.75 -5.51 -1.02
C MET A 283 5.10 -5.17 0.44
N ILE A 284 4.10 -4.89 1.27
CA ILE A 284 4.29 -4.67 2.72
C ILE A 284 4.94 -5.89 3.35
N PHE A 285 4.44 -7.10 3.05
CA PHE A 285 5.00 -8.34 3.54
C PHE A 285 6.45 -8.50 3.07
N ALA A 286 6.73 -8.26 1.78
CA ALA A 286 8.07 -8.33 1.22
C ALA A 286 9.06 -7.37 1.89
N HIS A 287 8.61 -6.18 2.29
CA HIS A 287 9.45 -5.09 2.78
C HIS A 287 9.49 -4.95 4.30
N ALA A 288 8.73 -5.75 5.05
CA ALA A 288 8.70 -5.67 6.50
C ALA A 288 10.10 -5.79 7.16
N SER A 289 10.99 -6.61 6.58
CA SER A 289 12.37 -6.78 7.03
C SER A 289 13.26 -5.54 6.83
N VAL A 290 12.80 -4.55 6.06
CA VAL A 290 13.49 -3.28 5.82
C VAL A 290 12.79 -2.12 6.54
N ILE A 291 11.46 -2.05 6.47
CA ILE A 291 10.65 -0.98 7.07
C ILE A 291 10.70 -1.04 8.60
N ILE A 292 10.55 -2.22 9.19
CA ILE A 292 10.51 -2.33 10.65
C ILE A 292 11.86 -1.94 11.28
N PRO A 293 13.02 -2.39 10.78
CA PRO A 293 14.30 -1.95 11.35
C PRO A 293 14.61 -0.48 11.13
N SER A 294 14.20 0.11 10.01
CA SER A 294 14.46 1.54 9.74
C SER A 294 13.69 2.46 10.69
N LEU A 295 12.51 2.04 11.16
CA LEU A 295 11.66 2.82 12.07
C LEU A 295 11.84 2.46 13.54
N SER A 296 12.05 1.18 13.87
CA SER A 296 12.16 0.72 15.27
C SER A 296 13.60 0.57 15.76
N GLY A 297 14.59 0.61 14.86
CA GLY A 297 16.00 0.31 15.16
C GLY A 297 16.26 -1.16 15.51
N LYS A 298 15.25 -2.04 15.43
CA LYS A 298 15.35 -3.47 15.75
C LYS A 298 15.24 -4.31 14.50
N LEU A 299 16.20 -5.22 14.31
CA LEU A 299 16.15 -6.20 13.23
C LEU A 299 15.09 -7.26 13.54
N VAL A 300 14.35 -7.67 12.51
CA VAL A 300 13.40 -8.79 12.59
C VAL A 300 14.12 -10.05 12.07
N PRO A 301 14.43 -11.03 12.92
CA PRO A 301 15.03 -12.27 12.47
C PRO A 301 14.08 -13.02 11.54
N TYR A 302 14.66 -13.66 10.52
CA TYR A 302 13.88 -14.46 9.56
C TYR A 302 13.34 -15.73 10.22
N HIS A 303 12.12 -16.11 9.85
CA HIS A 303 11.53 -17.39 10.24
C HIS A 303 10.59 -17.91 9.14
N ASN A 304 10.57 -19.22 8.90
CA ASN A 304 9.72 -19.84 7.86
C ASN A 304 8.21 -19.62 8.09
N TYR A 305 7.81 -19.27 9.31
CA TYR A 305 6.44 -18.91 9.67
C TYR A 305 5.84 -17.85 8.74
N PHE A 306 6.63 -16.88 8.25
CA PHE A 306 6.11 -15.80 7.42
C PHE A 306 5.54 -16.27 6.07
N TYR A 307 5.86 -17.47 5.60
CA TYR A 307 5.18 -18.04 4.43
C TYR A 307 3.71 -18.39 4.72
N LEU A 308 3.35 -18.74 5.95
CA LEU A 308 1.97 -19.06 6.31
C LEU A 308 1.02 -17.88 6.04
N PRO A 309 1.20 -16.68 6.64
CA PRO A 309 0.31 -15.56 6.36
C PRO A 309 0.37 -15.14 4.89
N LEU A 310 1.50 -15.27 4.19
CA LEU A 310 1.57 -15.01 2.75
C LEU A 310 0.69 -15.97 1.93
N MET A 311 0.76 -17.27 2.22
CA MET A 311 -0.08 -18.28 1.57
C MET A 311 -1.56 -18.05 1.88
N LEU A 312 -1.90 -17.73 3.14
CA LEU A 312 -3.27 -17.41 3.53
C LEU A 312 -3.76 -16.15 2.83
N LEU A 313 -2.93 -15.10 2.73
CA LEU A 313 -3.27 -13.85 2.04
C LEU A 313 -3.70 -14.12 0.60
N HIS A 314 -2.92 -14.91 -0.13
CA HIS A 314 -3.22 -15.23 -1.53
C HIS A 314 -4.35 -16.24 -1.69
N GLY A 315 -4.35 -17.32 -0.91
CA GLY A 315 -5.39 -18.36 -0.97
C GLY A 315 -6.78 -17.80 -0.66
N PHE A 316 -6.91 -17.00 0.40
CA PHE A 316 -8.18 -16.38 0.73
C PHE A 316 -8.58 -15.24 -0.21
N LEU A 317 -7.61 -14.57 -0.85
CA LEU A 317 -7.94 -13.63 -1.91
C LEU A 317 -8.52 -14.35 -3.13
N VAL A 318 -7.96 -15.49 -3.55
CA VAL A 318 -8.56 -16.32 -4.62
C VAL A 318 -9.99 -16.73 -4.26
N ILE A 319 -10.22 -17.19 -3.03
CA ILE A 319 -11.56 -17.53 -2.53
C ILE A 319 -12.48 -16.30 -2.62
N ARG A 320 -12.05 -15.14 -2.13
CA ARG A 320 -12.82 -13.90 -2.19
C ARG A 320 -13.23 -13.54 -3.61
N ILE A 321 -12.26 -13.47 -4.53
CA ILE A 321 -12.50 -13.11 -5.93
C ILE A 321 -13.41 -14.13 -6.62
N THR A 322 -13.28 -15.42 -6.29
CA THR A 322 -14.20 -16.45 -6.82
C THR A 322 -15.62 -16.18 -6.35
N GLY A 323 -15.80 -15.81 -5.08
CA GLY A 323 -17.10 -15.39 -4.54
C GLY A 323 -17.63 -14.11 -5.22
N ASP A 324 -16.76 -13.16 -5.55
CA ASP A 324 -17.13 -11.93 -6.26
C ASP A 324 -17.63 -12.23 -7.69
N VAL A 325 -16.87 -13.01 -8.46
CA VAL A 325 -17.19 -13.37 -9.85
C VAL A 325 -18.43 -14.26 -9.93
N MET A 326 -18.59 -15.20 -9.00
CA MET A 326 -19.74 -16.10 -8.96
C MET A 326 -20.96 -15.49 -8.28
N HIS A 327 -20.89 -14.22 -7.84
CA HIS A 327 -21.94 -13.56 -7.06
C HIS A 327 -22.40 -14.37 -5.84
N TRP A 328 -21.46 -15.04 -5.16
CA TRP A 328 -21.75 -15.88 -3.98
C TRP A 328 -21.22 -15.21 -2.70
N PRO A 329 -22.09 -14.54 -1.92
CA PRO A 329 -21.67 -13.74 -0.77
C PRO A 329 -20.97 -14.53 0.32
N GLY A 330 -21.40 -15.78 0.58
CA GLY A 330 -20.80 -16.64 1.60
C GLY A 330 -19.31 -16.90 1.35
N ILE A 331 -18.97 -17.29 0.11
CA ILE A 331 -17.57 -17.51 -0.29
C ILE A 331 -16.76 -16.22 -0.17
N ARG A 332 -17.32 -15.09 -0.65
CA ARG A 332 -16.66 -13.78 -0.55
C ARG A 332 -16.36 -13.41 0.89
N ILE A 333 -17.33 -13.58 1.80
CA ILE A 333 -17.18 -13.26 3.23
C ILE A 333 -16.10 -14.16 3.86
N THR A 334 -16.11 -15.47 3.59
CA THR A 334 -15.07 -16.39 4.08
C THR A 334 -13.68 -15.99 3.61
N GLY A 335 -13.52 -15.67 2.31
CA GLY A 335 -12.27 -15.15 1.77
C GLY A 335 -11.85 -13.84 2.45
N SER A 336 -12.80 -12.94 2.68
CA SER A 336 -12.54 -11.66 3.32
C SER A 336 -12.04 -11.79 4.76
N TYR A 337 -12.68 -12.63 5.58
CA TYR A 337 -12.23 -12.92 6.94
C TYR A 337 -10.84 -13.56 6.97
N GLY A 338 -10.59 -14.49 6.04
CA GLY A 338 -9.28 -15.11 5.89
C GLY A 338 -8.17 -14.11 5.49
N ASN A 339 -8.48 -13.12 4.64
CA ASN A 339 -7.54 -12.05 4.32
C ASN A 339 -7.21 -11.18 5.55
N VAL A 340 -8.20 -10.81 6.36
CA VAL A 340 -7.97 -10.06 7.60
C VAL A 340 -7.11 -10.86 8.57
N LEU A 341 -7.42 -12.15 8.75
CA LEU A 341 -6.64 -13.06 9.58
C LEU A 341 -5.18 -13.15 9.11
N ALA A 342 -4.95 -13.27 7.80
CA ALA A 342 -3.60 -13.32 7.24
C ALA A 342 -2.76 -12.07 7.58
N ILE A 343 -3.37 -10.88 7.49
CA ILE A 343 -2.70 -9.61 7.86
C ILE A 343 -2.39 -9.57 9.36
N ILE A 344 -3.34 -9.95 10.22
CA ILE A 344 -3.15 -9.97 11.67
C ILE A 344 -2.07 -10.98 12.07
N LEU A 345 -2.07 -12.18 11.50
CA LEU A 345 -1.06 -13.20 11.75
C LEU A 345 0.34 -12.73 11.33
N PHE A 346 0.45 -12.02 10.21
CA PHE A 346 1.73 -11.43 9.79
C PHE A 346 2.24 -10.41 10.81
N LEU A 347 1.40 -9.46 11.23
CA LEU A 347 1.76 -8.46 12.24
C LEU A 347 2.13 -9.11 13.58
N GLY A 348 1.33 -10.08 14.03
CA GLY A 348 1.61 -10.85 15.24
C GLY A 348 2.95 -11.57 15.16
N GLY A 349 3.28 -12.16 14.00
CA GLY A 349 4.59 -12.76 13.75
C GLY A 349 5.75 -11.77 13.84
N ILE A 350 5.61 -10.57 13.26
CA ILE A 350 6.62 -9.50 13.36
C ILE A 350 6.83 -9.10 14.83
N ILE A 351 5.75 -8.82 15.56
CA ILE A 351 5.81 -8.46 16.98
C ILE A 351 6.46 -9.58 17.79
N PHE A 352 6.07 -10.83 17.55
CA PHE A 352 6.65 -11.98 18.23
C PHE A 352 8.17 -12.07 18.02
N GLN A 353 8.63 -11.92 16.77
CA GLN A 353 10.06 -11.95 16.44
C GLN A 353 10.84 -10.77 17.06
N LEU A 354 10.22 -9.59 17.20
CA LEU A 354 10.85 -8.41 17.81
C LEU A 354 11.05 -8.52 19.33
N PHE A 355 10.15 -9.21 20.03
CA PHE A 355 10.14 -9.26 21.50
C PHE A 355 10.65 -10.59 22.08
N PHE A 356 10.42 -11.71 21.39
CA PHE A 356 10.63 -13.04 21.97
C PHE A 356 11.70 -13.87 21.26
N SER A 357 12.13 -13.48 20.05
CA SER A 357 13.23 -14.20 19.41
C SER A 357 14.54 -13.86 20.11
N LYS A 358 15.09 -14.81 20.87
CA LYS A 358 16.45 -14.71 21.38
C LYS A 358 17.37 -14.45 20.19
N ARG A 359 18.17 -13.38 20.26
CA ARG A 359 19.31 -13.22 19.35
C ARG A 359 20.15 -14.48 19.54
N LYS A 360 20.18 -15.36 18.54
CA LYS A 360 21.25 -16.34 18.44
C LYS A 360 22.52 -15.48 18.35
N SER A 361 23.24 -15.37 19.45
CA SER A 361 24.52 -14.66 19.46
C SER A 361 25.37 -15.31 18.39
N LEU A 362 26.00 -14.49 17.56
CA LEU A 362 27.16 -14.89 16.78
C LEU A 362 28.27 -15.22 17.78
N THR A 363 28.16 -16.38 18.41
CA THR A 363 29.17 -17.02 19.25
C THR A 363 29.40 -18.41 18.69
N GLU A 364 29.79 -18.45 17.43
CA GLU A 364 30.65 -19.50 16.89
C GLU A 364 31.69 -18.79 16.02
N ASN A 365 32.77 -18.37 16.69
CA ASN A 365 34.11 -18.17 16.12
C ASN A 365 34.98 -19.26 16.79
N PRO A 366 36.06 -19.74 16.15
CA PRO A 366 36.97 -18.99 15.27
C PRO A 366 37.00 -19.45 13.81
#